data_AF-A0A1J7HGY1-F1
#
_entry.id   AF-A0A1J7HGY1-F1
#
_cell.length_a   1.000
_cell.length_b   1.000
_cell.length_c   1.000
_cell.angle_alpha   90.00
_cell.angle_beta   90.00
_cell.angle_gamma   90.00
#
_symmetry.space_group_name_H-M   'P 1'
#
loop_
_entity.id
_entity.type
_entity.pdbx_description
1 polymer ?
#
loop_
_entity_poly.entity_id
_entity_poly.type
_entity_poly.pdbx_seq_one_letter_code
_entity_poly.pdbx_strand_id
1 'polypeptide(L)'
;MDSAKEAKQHILHENQSARVDIMKLDLSSVKSVESFVDNFIALDLPLNILMCYSDKKAYGQSKLANILHANELSRRLKGAATTCYVALHPSLKGVTGKYFLDCNEFQPSAFARDKILGSKLWDFSNKLIKSLSKP
;
A
#
# COMPACT_ATOMS: atom_id res chain seq x y z
N MET A 1 -19.47 0.05 25.92
CA MET A 1 -19.90 -0.81 27.05
C MET A 1 -21.40 -1.02 27.05
N ASP A 2 -22.19 -0.06 26.57
CA ASP A 2 -23.66 -0.15 26.60
C ASP A 2 -24.21 -1.31 25.76
N SER A 3 -23.64 -1.55 24.57
CA SER A 3 -24.00 -2.71 23.73
C SER A 3 -23.75 -4.06 24.41
N ALA A 4 -22.71 -4.17 25.26
CA ALA A 4 -22.44 -5.40 26.00
C ALA A 4 -23.45 -5.62 27.14
N LYS A 5 -23.91 -4.54 27.78
CA LYS A 5 -24.96 -4.59 28.80
C LYS A 5 -26.30 -4.99 28.19
N GLU A 6 -26.64 -4.43 27.04
CA GLU A 6 -27.85 -4.79 26.27
C GLU A 6 -27.85 -6.27 25.88
N ALA A 7 -26.73 -6.77 25.33
CA ALA A 7 -26.58 -8.18 25.00
C ALA A 7 -26.74 -9.10 26.22
N LYS A 8 -26.18 -8.70 27.38
CA LYS A 8 -26.36 -9.46 28.63
C LYS A 8 -27.83 -9.51 29.06
N GLN A 9 -28.57 -8.40 28.97
CA GLN A 9 -30.00 -8.40 29.30
C GLN A 9 -30.79 -9.34 28.40
N HIS A 10 -30.47 -9.36 27.10
CA HIS A 10 -31.13 -10.25 26.14
C HIS A 10 -30.87 -11.74 26.47
N ILE A 11 -29.62 -12.11 26.75
CA ILE A 11 -29.27 -13.49 27.11
C ILE A 11 -29.95 -13.93 28.40
N LEU A 12 -30.01 -13.06 29.41
CA LEU A 12 -30.67 -13.37 30.69
C LEU A 12 -32.19 -13.47 30.56
N HIS A 13 -32.80 -12.71 29.64
CA HIS A 13 -34.21 -12.83 29.33
C HIS A 13 -34.55 -14.19 28.69
N GLU A 14 -33.69 -14.68 27.78
CA GLU A 14 -33.86 -15.99 27.14
C GLU A 14 -33.49 -17.16 28.07
N ASN A 15 -32.48 -16.98 28.92
CA ASN A 15 -32.03 -17.97 29.87
C ASN A 15 -31.65 -17.32 31.21
N GLN A 16 -32.59 -17.36 32.15
CA GLN A 16 -32.41 -16.80 33.49
C GLN A 16 -31.32 -17.49 34.32
N SER A 17 -30.95 -18.73 33.97
CA SER A 17 -29.87 -19.47 34.65
C SER A 17 -28.49 -19.22 34.06
N ALA A 18 -28.38 -18.51 32.92
CA ALA A 18 -27.11 -18.25 32.26
C ALA A 18 -26.25 -17.30 33.11
N ARG A 19 -24.98 -17.67 33.31
CA ARG A 19 -23.99 -16.80 33.94
C ARG A 19 -23.25 -16.00 32.86
N VAL A 20 -23.46 -14.68 32.86
CA VAL A 20 -22.86 -13.77 31.88
C VAL A 20 -22.05 -12.70 32.60
N ASP A 21 -20.74 -12.79 32.50
CA ASP A 21 -19.79 -11.83 33.06
C ASP A 21 -19.30 -10.89 31.95
N ILE A 22 -19.49 -9.58 32.13
CA ILE A 22 -19.02 -8.56 31.19
C ILE A 22 -17.68 -8.04 31.71
N MET A 23 -16.65 -8.19 30.90
CA MET A 23 -15.31 -7.71 31.21
C MET A 23 -14.88 -6.72 30.13
N LYS A 24 -14.26 -5.61 30.54
CA LYS A 24 -13.75 -4.62 29.59
C LYS A 24 -12.43 -5.12 29.00
N LEU A 25 -12.34 -5.15 27.68
CA LEU A 25 -11.11 -5.44 26.96
C LEU A 25 -10.92 -4.38 25.87
N ASP A 26 -9.80 -3.67 25.94
CA ASP A 26 -9.33 -2.80 24.88
C ASP A 26 -8.05 -3.40 24.28
N LEU A 27 -8.17 -3.91 23.04
CA LEU A 27 -7.06 -4.55 22.33
C LEU A 27 -5.94 -3.57 21.95
N SER A 28 -6.18 -2.26 22.03
CA SER A 28 -5.16 -1.24 21.73
C SER A 28 -4.24 -0.93 22.91
N SER A 29 -4.54 -1.44 24.12
CA SER A 29 -3.80 -1.13 25.36
C SER A 29 -3.34 -2.40 26.07
N VAL A 30 -2.02 -2.62 26.12
CA VAL A 30 -1.42 -3.79 26.80
C VAL A 30 -1.82 -3.85 28.28
N LYS A 31 -1.87 -2.70 28.97
CA LYS A 31 -2.35 -2.63 30.36
C LYS A 31 -3.79 -3.12 30.51
N SER A 32 -4.65 -2.82 29.53
CA SER A 32 -6.04 -3.31 29.54
C SER A 32 -6.10 -4.82 29.31
N VAL A 33 -5.20 -5.36 28.48
CA VAL A 33 -5.11 -6.80 28.22
C VAL A 33 -4.61 -7.52 29.48
N GLU A 34 -3.54 -7.04 30.11
CA GLU A 34 -3.01 -7.61 31.36
C GLU A 34 -4.06 -7.61 32.47
N SER A 35 -4.72 -6.47 32.71
CA SER A 35 -5.81 -6.39 33.69
C SER A 35 -6.98 -7.33 33.34
N PHE A 36 -7.31 -7.53 32.06
CA PHE A 36 -8.34 -8.48 31.66
C PHE A 36 -7.92 -9.92 31.98
N VAL A 37 -6.68 -10.29 31.67
CA VAL A 37 -6.11 -11.63 31.94
C VAL A 37 -6.10 -11.92 33.44
N ASP A 38 -5.62 -10.99 34.26
CA ASP A 38 -5.61 -11.13 35.72
C ASP A 38 -7.01 -11.36 36.28
N ASN A 39 -7.97 -10.54 35.83
CA ASN A 39 -9.37 -10.69 36.24
C ASN A 39 -9.98 -12.01 35.77
N PHE A 40 -9.60 -12.52 34.60
CA PHE A 40 -10.14 -13.78 34.08
C PHE A 40 -9.56 -14.99 34.83
N ILE A 41 -8.27 -14.98 35.11
CA ILE A 41 -7.60 -16.01 35.92
C ILE A 41 -8.20 -16.04 37.33
N ALA A 42 -8.49 -14.88 37.92
CA ALA A 42 -9.12 -14.79 39.24
C ALA A 42 -10.54 -15.39 39.30
N LEU A 43 -11.22 -15.60 38.16
CA LEU A 43 -12.52 -16.28 38.13
C LEU A 43 -12.41 -17.80 38.30
N ASP A 44 -11.20 -18.36 38.15
CA ASP A 44 -10.91 -19.80 38.27
C ASP A 44 -11.84 -20.67 37.40
N LEU A 45 -12.06 -20.24 36.15
CA LEU A 45 -12.92 -20.93 35.18
C LEU A 45 -12.11 -21.50 34.01
N PRO A 46 -12.48 -22.69 33.50
CA PRO A 46 -11.88 -23.22 32.27
C PRO A 46 -12.38 -22.44 31.04
N LEU A 47 -11.43 -21.96 30.23
CA LEU A 47 -11.75 -21.35 28.94
C LEU A 47 -12.01 -22.44 27.89
N ASN A 48 -13.28 -22.65 27.56
CA ASN A 48 -13.67 -23.64 26.56
C ASN A 48 -13.64 -23.08 25.12
N ILE A 49 -14.15 -21.86 24.94
CA ILE A 49 -14.26 -21.20 23.62
C ILE A 49 -13.92 -19.72 23.78
N LEU A 50 -13.02 -19.22 22.93
CA LEU A 50 -12.68 -17.81 22.82
C LEU A 50 -13.07 -17.29 21.42
N MET A 51 -13.98 -16.31 21.36
CA MET A 51 -14.38 -15.68 20.10
C MET A 51 -13.85 -14.26 20.03
N CYS A 52 -12.84 -14.02 19.21
CA CYS A 52 -12.31 -12.69 18.92
C CYS A 52 -12.95 -12.15 17.64
N TYR A 53 -13.78 -11.12 17.74
CA TYR A 53 -14.38 -10.45 16.58
C TYR A 53 -13.86 -9.01 16.45
N SER A 54 -13.21 -8.70 15.33
CA SER A 54 -12.71 -7.36 15.00
C SER A 54 -13.66 -6.63 14.06
N ASP A 55 -13.90 -5.34 14.32
CA ASP A 55 -14.85 -4.48 13.59
C ASP A 55 -14.65 -4.54 12.05
N LYS A 56 -15.73 -4.92 11.34
CA LYS A 56 -15.81 -5.01 9.87
C LYS A 56 -15.38 -3.73 9.16
N LYS A 57 -15.50 -2.56 9.81
CA LYS A 57 -14.98 -1.29 9.27
C LYS A 57 -13.47 -1.33 9.04
N ALA A 58 -12.70 -1.87 9.98
CA ALA A 58 -11.24 -1.92 9.86
C ALA A 58 -10.81 -2.82 8.70
N TYR A 59 -11.43 -4.00 8.57
CA TYR A 59 -11.19 -4.92 7.46
C TYR A 59 -11.53 -4.30 6.11
N GLY A 60 -12.66 -3.57 6.03
CA GLY A 60 -13.06 -2.83 4.82
C GLY A 60 -12.04 -1.76 4.42
N GLN A 61 -11.54 -0.99 5.38
CA GLN A 61 -10.50 0.03 5.13
C GLN A 61 -9.18 -0.60 4.65
N SER A 62 -8.73 -1.70 5.27
CA SER A 62 -7.52 -2.40 4.83
C SER A 62 -7.64 -2.95 3.40
N LYS A 63 -8.80 -3.51 3.03
CA LYS A 63 -9.03 -4.00 1.66
C LYS A 63 -9.07 -2.87 0.64
N LEU A 64 -9.68 -1.73 0.97
CA LEU A 64 -9.68 -0.55 0.10
C LEU A 64 -8.27 -0.01 -0.12
N ALA A 65 -7.45 0.09 0.93
CA ALA A 65 -6.06 0.52 0.83
C ALA A 65 -5.25 -0.36 -0.14
N ASN A 66 -5.43 -1.68 -0.08
CA ASN A 66 -4.78 -2.62 -1.00
C ASN A 66 -5.19 -2.39 -2.46
N ILE A 67 -6.46 -2.13 -2.72
CA ILE A 67 -6.96 -1.83 -4.08
C ILE A 67 -6.36 -0.54 -4.61
N LEU A 68 -6.34 0.52 -3.80
CA LEU A 68 -5.75 1.81 -4.19
C LEU A 68 -4.26 1.69 -4.47
N HIS A 69 -3.53 0.95 -3.64
CA HIS A 69 -2.11 0.70 -3.84
C HIS A 69 -1.82 -0.09 -5.12
N ALA A 70 -2.60 -1.15 -5.41
CA ALA A 70 -2.47 -1.93 -6.63
C ALA A 70 -2.75 -1.09 -7.90
N ASN A 71 -3.74 -0.19 -7.83
CA ASN A 71 -4.04 0.75 -8.91
C ASN A 71 -2.91 1.76 -9.15
N GLU A 72 -2.36 2.34 -8.08
CA GLU A 72 -1.25 3.28 -8.19
C GLU A 72 0.02 2.60 -8.74
N LEU A 73 0.31 1.37 -8.28
CA LEU A 73 1.42 0.57 -8.81
C LEU A 73 1.23 0.30 -10.30
N SER A 74 0.03 -0.11 -10.72
CA SER A 74 -0.30 -0.34 -12.13
C SER A 74 -0.15 0.94 -12.97
N ARG A 75 -0.54 2.10 -12.44
CA ARG A 75 -0.38 3.39 -13.11
C ARG A 75 1.09 3.76 -13.30
N ARG A 76 1.93 3.59 -12.26
CA ARG A 76 3.37 3.84 -12.34
C ARG A 76 4.07 2.92 -13.32
N LEU A 77 3.73 1.63 -13.29
CA LEU A 77 4.30 0.65 -14.21
C LEU A 77 3.96 0.99 -15.67
N LYS A 78 2.77 1.50 -15.98
CA LYS A 78 2.46 2.00 -17.33
C LYS A 78 3.37 3.15 -17.77
N GLY A 79 3.67 4.09 -16.88
CA GLY A 79 4.58 5.21 -17.19
C GLY A 79 6.05 4.81 -17.36
N ALA A 80 6.49 3.75 -16.67
CA ALA A 80 7.84 3.21 -16.78
C ALA A 80 7.98 2.05 -17.79
N ALA A 81 6.86 1.57 -18.36
CA ALA A 81 6.81 0.32 -19.13
C ALA A 81 7.83 0.28 -20.27
N THR A 82 7.86 1.31 -21.12
CA THR A 82 8.79 1.39 -22.26
C THR A 82 10.25 1.37 -21.80
N THR A 83 10.57 2.09 -20.72
CA THR A 83 11.92 2.14 -20.15
C THR A 83 12.33 0.78 -19.58
N CYS A 84 11.44 0.13 -18.81
CA CYS A 84 11.68 -1.20 -18.27
C CYS A 84 11.83 -2.25 -19.39
N TYR A 85 11.02 -2.15 -20.45
CA TYR A 85 11.12 -3.03 -21.61
C TYR A 85 12.48 -2.87 -22.31
N VAL A 86 12.91 -1.64 -22.59
CA VAL A 86 14.21 -1.36 -23.22
C VAL A 86 15.39 -1.81 -22.36
N ALA A 87 15.29 -1.67 -21.03
CA ALA A 87 16.36 -2.03 -20.11
C ALA A 87 16.49 -3.54 -19.85
N LEU A 88 15.38 -4.29 -19.85
CA LEU A 88 15.34 -5.65 -19.32
C LEU A 88 15.03 -6.73 -20.37
N HIS A 89 14.39 -6.38 -21.49
CA HIS A 89 13.87 -7.40 -22.39
C HIS A 89 14.99 -8.11 -23.19
N PRO A 90 15.07 -9.45 -23.18
CA PRO A 90 16.16 -10.20 -23.82
C PRO A 90 16.32 -9.93 -25.33
N SER A 91 15.22 -9.63 -26.04
CA SER A 91 15.28 -9.32 -27.47
C SER A 91 15.99 -8.01 -27.79
N LEU A 92 16.19 -7.13 -26.80
CA LEU A 92 16.86 -5.85 -26.95
C LEU A 92 18.31 -5.88 -26.48
N LYS A 93 18.83 -7.07 -26.13
CA LYS A 93 20.23 -7.24 -25.73
C LYS A 93 21.17 -6.83 -26.88
N GLY A 94 21.88 -5.72 -26.71
CA GLY A 94 22.80 -5.16 -27.71
C GLY A 94 22.17 -4.19 -28.71
N VAL A 95 20.88 -3.87 -28.58
CA VAL A 95 20.21 -2.87 -29.43
C VAL A 95 20.51 -1.47 -28.89
N THR A 96 21.11 -0.60 -29.71
CA THR A 96 21.43 0.79 -29.35
C THR A 96 21.01 1.77 -30.44
N GLY A 97 20.74 3.03 -30.09
CA GLY A 97 20.46 4.10 -31.05
C GLY A 97 19.04 4.07 -31.66
N LYS A 98 18.13 3.30 -31.06
CA LYS A 98 16.72 3.21 -31.46
C LYS A 98 15.84 4.04 -30.53
N TYR A 99 14.71 4.51 -31.05
CA TYR A 99 13.71 5.24 -30.28
C TYR A 99 12.49 4.34 -30.07
N PHE A 100 12.00 4.27 -28.83
CA PHE A 100 10.87 3.41 -28.46
C PHE A 100 9.72 4.25 -27.89
N LEU A 101 8.50 3.93 -28.30
CA LEU A 101 7.25 4.50 -27.77
C LEU A 101 6.27 3.34 -27.56
N ASP A 102 5.61 3.29 -26.39
CA ASP A 102 4.70 2.20 -26.00
C ASP A 102 5.27 0.80 -26.28
N CYS A 103 6.52 0.56 -25.87
CA CYS A 103 7.28 -0.69 -26.09
C CYS A 103 7.54 -1.08 -27.56
N ASN A 104 7.32 -0.19 -28.53
CA ASN A 104 7.56 -0.44 -29.95
C ASN A 104 8.63 0.49 -30.51
N GLU A 105 9.43 0.03 -31.47
CA GLU A 105 10.42 0.88 -32.15
C GLU A 105 9.69 1.88 -33.06
N PHE A 106 10.02 3.16 -32.94
CA PHE A 106 9.44 4.26 -33.71
C PHE A 106 10.53 5.15 -34.31
N GLN A 107 10.19 5.84 -35.40
CA GLN A 107 11.06 6.84 -35.98
C GLN A 107 10.95 8.17 -35.20
N PRO A 108 12.07 8.76 -34.76
CA PRO A 108 12.07 10.08 -34.13
C PRO A 108 11.55 11.16 -35.06
N SER A 109 11.12 12.28 -34.48
CA SER A 109 10.71 13.48 -35.23
C SER A 109 11.82 13.96 -36.18
N ALA A 110 11.44 14.69 -37.23
CA ALA A 110 12.40 15.23 -38.20
C ALA A 110 13.49 16.09 -37.53
N PHE A 111 13.11 16.90 -36.53
CA PHE A 111 14.04 17.70 -35.74
C PHE A 111 15.03 16.85 -34.94
N ALA A 112 14.58 15.72 -34.36
CA ALA A 112 15.46 14.82 -33.62
C ALA A 112 16.50 14.12 -34.53
N ARG A 113 16.28 14.10 -35.85
CA ARG A 113 17.20 13.52 -36.84
C ARG A 113 18.13 14.56 -37.48
N ASP A 114 17.94 15.85 -37.21
CA ASP A 114 18.79 16.91 -37.75
C ASP A 114 20.12 16.99 -37.00
N LYS A 115 21.17 16.45 -37.62
CA LYS A 115 22.54 16.45 -37.07
C LYS A 115 23.12 17.85 -36.92
N ILE A 116 22.76 18.79 -37.81
CA ILE A 116 23.29 20.16 -37.80
C ILE A 116 22.68 20.91 -36.62
N LEU A 117 21.37 20.80 -36.45
CA LEU A 117 20.67 21.40 -35.31
C LEU A 117 21.14 20.78 -33.99
N GLY A 118 21.34 19.45 -33.95
CA GLY A 118 21.89 18.76 -32.79
C GLY A 118 23.27 19.27 -32.38
N SER A 119 24.18 19.47 -33.35
CA SER A 119 25.52 20.04 -33.08
C SER A 119 25.43 21.48 -32.56
N LYS A 120 24.58 22.31 -33.18
CA LYS A 120 24.36 23.69 -32.72
C LYS A 120 23.81 23.75 -31.30
N LEU A 121 22.86 22.87 -30.97
CA LEU A 121 22.28 22.76 -29.64
C LEU A 121 23.33 22.32 -28.61
N TRP A 122 24.17 21.35 -28.96
CA TRP A 122 25.27 20.88 -28.10
C TRP A 122 26.27 21.99 -27.78
N ASP A 123 26.70 22.74 -28.79
CA ASP A 123 27.62 23.87 -28.61
C ASP A 123 27.00 24.97 -27.73
N PHE A 124 25.72 25.25 -27.93
CA PHE A 124 24.96 26.19 -27.12
C PHE A 124 24.87 25.74 -25.65
N SER A 125 24.50 24.48 -25.40
CA SER A 125 24.44 23.90 -24.04
C SER A 125 25.80 23.94 -23.33
N ASN A 126 26.88 23.60 -24.03
CA ASN A 126 28.24 23.67 -23.45
C ASN A 126 28.67 25.10 -23.12
N LYS A 127 28.29 26.09 -23.96
CA LYS A 127 28.53 27.51 -23.67
C LYS A 127 27.77 27.96 -22.43
N LEU A 128 26.51 27.53 -22.27
CA LEU A 128 25.71 27.82 -21.07
C LEU A 128 26.34 27.25 -19.80
N ILE A 129 26.72 25.96 -19.81
CA ILE A 129 27.36 25.31 -18.65
C ILE A 129 28.64 26.05 -18.26
N LYS A 130 29.49 26.40 -19.23
CA LYS A 130 30.73 27.15 -18.97
C LYS A 130 30.49 28.57 -18.46
N SER A 131 29.39 29.21 -18.87
CA SER A 131 29.03 30.54 -18.38
C SER A 131 28.55 30.52 -16.92
N LEU A 132 27.91 29.42 -16.50
CA LEU A 132 27.44 29.19 -15.13
C LEU A 132 28.52 28.64 -14.21
N SER A 133 29.56 27.99 -14.75
CA SER A 133 30.68 27.44 -13.98
C SER A 133 31.82 28.44 -13.72
N LYS A 134 31.58 29.75 -13.90
CA LYS A 134 32.52 30.77 -13.40
C LYS A 134 32.45 30.78 -11.87
N PRO A 135 33.59 30.74 -11.16
CA PRO A 135 33.61 30.90 -9.70
C PRO A 135 33.12 32.30 -9.27
#